data_AF-A0A2W5RZ75-F1
#
_entry.id   AF-A0A2W5RZ75-F1
#
_cell.length_a   1.000
_cell.length_b   1.000
_cell.length_c   1.000
_cell.angle_alpha   90.00
_cell.angle_beta   90.00
_cell.angle_gamma   90.00
#
_symmetry.space_group_name_H-M   'P 1'
#
loop_
_entity.id
_entity.type
_entity.pdbx_description
1 polymer ?
#
loop_
_entity_poly.entity_id
_entity_poly.type
_entity_poly.pdbx_seq_one_letter_code
_entity_poly.pdbx_strand_id
1 'polypeptide(L)'
;MARPVQRKANKDYPNQGIKKGDTYWYVKIKQQRGGIVKRSLTPFKRSQLTTSDFLGQLYDWEDQKSALSDMDGAQDLADTIRSLGEEQQEKFDNMPEGLQQGDTGQMIEARSQGCEAAASEIEEIISEWETAKEEHDDAVQAFEAAQSALEEAENGEEWDDSEFVSRVQDVSVDV
;
A
#
# COMPACT_ATOMS: atom_id res chain seq x y z
N MET A 1 13.28 -11.88 15.91
CA MET A 1 11.83 -11.90 16.20
C MET A 1 11.42 -13.27 16.74
N ALA A 2 10.46 -13.34 17.65
CA ALA A 2 9.97 -14.62 18.16
C ALA A 2 9.17 -15.35 17.08
N ARG A 3 9.40 -16.66 16.92
CA ARG A 3 8.68 -17.48 15.92
C ARG A 3 7.57 -18.28 16.60
N PRO A 4 6.31 -18.16 16.15
CA PRO A 4 5.22 -18.97 16.68
C PRO A 4 5.38 -20.41 16.21
N VAL A 5 5.09 -21.36 17.11
CA VAL A 5 5.14 -22.80 16.83
C VAL A 5 3.82 -23.44 17.23
N GLN A 6 3.32 -24.37 16.41
CA GLN A 6 2.16 -25.16 16.79
C GLN A 6 2.54 -26.23 17.80
N ARG A 7 1.68 -26.43 18.81
CA ARG A 7 1.84 -27.46 19.85
C ARG A 7 0.48 -28.09 20.16
N LYS A 8 0.52 -29.34 20.64
CA LYS A 8 -0.65 -30.02 21.19
C LYS A 8 -0.73 -29.79 22.70
N ALA A 9 -1.90 -29.45 23.21
CA ALA A 9 -2.12 -29.18 24.62
C ALA A 9 -2.13 -30.47 25.45
N ASN A 10 -1.22 -30.58 26.40
CA ASN A 10 -1.18 -31.72 27.34
C ASN A 10 -2.08 -31.51 28.57
N LYS A 11 -2.59 -30.30 28.76
CA LYS A 11 -3.48 -29.88 29.86
C LYS A 11 -4.37 -28.73 29.39
N ASP A 12 -5.41 -28.45 30.15
CA ASP A 12 -6.31 -27.33 29.89
C ASP A 12 -5.64 -25.99 30.22
N TYR A 13 -5.93 -24.99 29.38
CA TYR A 13 -5.58 -23.59 29.59
C TYR A 13 -6.86 -22.73 29.54
N PRO A 14 -7.63 -22.66 30.65
CA PRO A 14 -8.97 -22.06 30.66
C PRO A 14 -8.97 -20.59 30.23
N ASN A 15 -7.98 -19.82 30.65
CA ASN A 15 -7.85 -18.39 30.35
C ASN A 15 -7.62 -18.09 28.85
N GLN A 16 -7.28 -19.11 28.06
CA GLN A 16 -7.08 -19.00 26.62
C GLN A 16 -8.10 -19.84 25.82
N GLY A 17 -9.05 -20.48 26.50
CA GLY A 17 -10.04 -21.35 25.87
C GLY A 17 -9.48 -22.63 25.24
N ILE A 18 -8.23 -23.01 25.55
CA ILE A 18 -7.56 -24.19 24.96
C ILE A 18 -7.79 -25.39 25.88
N LYS A 19 -8.37 -26.47 25.36
CA LYS A 19 -8.57 -27.73 26.09
C LYS A 19 -7.42 -28.71 25.83
N LYS A 20 -7.25 -29.68 26.72
CA LYS A 20 -6.32 -30.79 26.55
C LYS A 20 -6.65 -31.53 25.26
N GLY A 21 -5.64 -31.72 24.41
CA GLY A 21 -5.77 -32.34 23.10
C GLY A 21 -5.82 -31.34 21.95
N ASP A 22 -6.17 -30.07 22.19
CA ASP A 22 -6.25 -29.05 21.15
C ASP A 22 -4.86 -28.70 20.60
N THR A 23 -4.80 -28.41 19.31
CA THR A 23 -3.63 -27.82 18.67
C THR A 23 -3.72 -26.30 18.81
N TYR A 24 -2.65 -25.67 19.32
CA TYR A 24 -2.61 -24.24 19.55
C TYR A 24 -1.25 -23.65 19.16
N TRP A 25 -1.24 -22.36 18.88
CA TRP A 25 -0.04 -21.58 18.62
C TRP A 25 0.61 -21.14 19.92
N TYR A 26 1.91 -21.39 20.02
CA TYR A 26 2.74 -21.04 21.17
C TYR A 26 3.86 -20.11 20.72
N VAL A 27 4.07 -19.02 21.46
CA VAL A 27 5.26 -18.18 21.28
C VAL A 27 5.83 -17.76 22.63
N LYS A 28 7.16 -17.70 22.69
CA LYS A 28 7.91 -17.16 23.83
C LYS A 28 8.74 -15.97 23.35
N ILE A 29 8.40 -14.78 23.84
CA ILE A 29 9.12 -13.55 23.56
C ILE A 29 10.12 -13.34 24.70
N LYS A 30 11.41 -13.25 24.38
CA LYS A 30 12.46 -12.98 25.36
C LYS A 30 12.49 -11.49 25.69
N GLN A 31 12.64 -11.17 26.97
CA GLN A 31 12.83 -9.82 27.48
C GLN A 31 14.08 -9.77 28.36
N GLN A 32 14.57 -8.57 28.66
CA GLN A 32 15.77 -8.37 29.46
C GLN A 32 15.64 -8.96 30.88
N ARG A 33 14.43 -8.94 31.46
CA ARG A 33 14.08 -9.60 32.74
C ARG A 33 13.01 -10.67 32.56
N GLY A 34 13.30 -11.69 31.75
CA GLY A 34 12.46 -12.90 31.64
C GLY A 34 11.88 -13.12 30.25
N GLY A 35 10.66 -13.64 30.17
CA GLY A 35 10.01 -13.81 28.88
C GLY A 35 8.50 -14.01 28.98
N ILE A 36 7.79 -13.40 28.04
CA ILE A 36 6.34 -13.50 27.92
C ILE A 36 6.01 -14.74 27.10
N VAL A 37 5.12 -15.58 27.62
CA VAL A 37 4.57 -16.72 26.90
C VAL A 37 3.15 -16.37 26.46
N LYS A 38 2.92 -16.37 25.15
CA LYS A 38 1.58 -16.23 24.57
C LYS A 38 1.11 -17.58 24.02
N ARG A 39 -0.19 -17.83 24.14
CA ARG A 39 -0.89 -19.01 23.59
C ARG A 39 -2.16 -18.54 22.92
N SER A 40 -2.47 -19.06 21.74
CA SER A 40 -3.69 -18.75 21.02
C SER A 40 -4.14 -19.95 20.19
N LEU A 41 -5.44 -20.10 19.97
CA LEU A 41 -5.98 -21.05 19.00
C LEU A 41 -5.76 -20.56 17.56
N THR A 42 -5.75 -19.25 17.36
CA THR A 42 -5.50 -18.61 16.06
C THR A 42 -4.02 -18.26 15.88
N PRO A 43 -3.53 -18.19 14.61
CA PRO A 43 -2.18 -17.72 14.34
C PRO A 43 -1.95 -16.30 14.88
N PHE A 44 -0.75 -16.04 15.40
CA PHE A 44 -0.37 -14.70 15.88
C PHE A 44 -0.07 -13.79 14.69
N LYS A 45 -0.52 -12.53 14.78
CA LYS A 45 -0.09 -11.45 13.87
C LYS A 45 1.36 -11.04 14.14
N ARG A 46 2.04 -10.43 13.17
CA ARG A 46 3.45 -10.01 13.33
C ARG A 46 3.61 -8.94 14.42
N SER A 47 2.66 -8.00 14.50
CA SER A 47 2.57 -7.01 15.57
C SER A 47 2.51 -7.62 16.98
N GLN A 48 1.87 -8.78 17.13
CA GLN A 48 1.75 -9.47 18.42
C GLN A 48 3.04 -10.19 18.85
N LEU A 49 4.02 -10.33 17.95
CA LEU A 49 5.29 -11.02 18.18
C LEU A 49 6.42 -10.09 18.62
N THR A 50 6.13 -8.79 18.77
CA THR A 50 7.02 -7.77 19.31
C THR A 50 6.47 -7.17 20.59
N THR A 51 7.35 -6.54 21.37
CA THR A 51 7.00 -5.76 22.58
C THR A 51 7.33 -4.28 22.41
N SER A 52 7.87 -3.90 21.25
CA SER A 52 8.09 -2.50 20.89
C SER A 52 6.81 -1.98 20.27
N ASP A 53 6.29 -0.87 20.81
CA ASP A 53 5.08 -0.23 20.29
C ASP A 53 5.28 0.23 18.84
N PHE A 54 6.43 0.86 18.55
CA PHE A 54 6.84 1.25 17.19
C PHE A 54 6.78 0.07 16.21
N LEU A 55 7.45 -1.04 16.51
CA LEU A 55 7.44 -2.21 15.63
C LEU A 55 6.06 -2.86 15.56
N GLY A 56 5.28 -2.79 16.65
CA GLY A 56 3.91 -3.30 16.68
C GLY A 56 3.04 -2.58 15.67
N GLN A 57 3.03 -1.26 15.74
CA GLN A 57 2.32 -0.40 14.79
C GLN A 57 2.82 -0.65 13.37
N LEU A 58 4.14 -0.57 13.12
CA LEU A 58 4.72 -0.80 11.79
C LEU A 58 4.29 -2.13 11.16
N TYR A 59 4.25 -3.22 11.94
CA TYR A 59 3.79 -4.50 11.41
C TYR A 59 2.27 -4.59 11.22
N ASP A 60 1.47 -3.94 12.06
CA ASP A 60 0.04 -3.84 11.81
C ASP A 60 -0.23 -3.09 10.49
N TRP A 61 0.57 -2.07 10.17
CA TRP A 61 0.55 -1.37 8.88
C TRP A 61 1.00 -2.25 7.72
N GLU A 62 2.15 -2.93 7.82
CA GLU A 62 2.61 -3.86 6.78
C GLU A 62 1.55 -4.94 6.46
N ASP A 63 0.89 -5.47 7.49
CA ASP A 63 -0.14 -6.49 7.33
C ASP A 63 -1.42 -5.88 6.68
N GLN A 64 -1.71 -4.60 6.92
CA GLN A 64 -2.80 -3.84 6.28
C GLN A 64 -2.47 -3.38 4.86
N LYS A 65 -1.19 -3.30 4.47
CA LYS A 65 -0.75 -2.85 3.14
C LYS A 65 -1.38 -3.62 1.99
N SER A 66 -1.70 -4.91 2.18
CA SER A 66 -2.40 -5.71 1.18
C SER A 66 -3.83 -5.25 0.87
N ALA A 67 -4.42 -4.43 1.75
CA ALA A 67 -5.73 -3.81 1.58
C ALA A 67 -5.66 -2.38 1.00
N LEU A 68 -4.46 -1.78 0.89
CA LEU A 68 -4.24 -0.49 0.26
C LEU A 68 -4.08 -0.72 -1.26
N SER A 69 -5.19 -0.98 -1.94
CA SER A 69 -5.22 -1.13 -3.41
C SER A 69 -5.21 0.21 -4.15
N ASP A 70 -5.50 1.30 -3.45
CA ASP A 70 -5.80 2.62 -4.04
C ASP A 70 -4.93 3.73 -3.42
N MET A 71 -4.75 4.83 -4.16
CA MET A 71 -3.88 5.94 -3.74
C MET A 71 -4.38 6.67 -2.50
N ASP A 72 -5.69 6.69 -2.23
CA ASP A 72 -6.23 7.19 -0.96
C ASP A 72 -5.60 6.45 0.24
N GLY A 73 -5.37 5.14 0.09
CA GLY A 73 -4.68 4.34 1.08
C GLY A 73 -3.18 4.66 1.20
N ALA A 74 -2.55 5.16 0.13
CA ALA A 74 -1.17 5.63 0.19
C ALA A 74 -1.05 6.96 0.96
N GLN A 75 -2.04 7.86 0.81
CA GLN A 75 -2.10 9.10 1.58
C GLN A 75 -2.24 8.81 3.09
N ASP A 76 -3.19 7.95 3.46
CA ASP A 76 -3.39 7.51 4.84
C ASP A 76 -2.13 6.86 5.44
N LEU A 77 -1.37 6.13 4.59
CA LEU A 77 -0.11 5.52 4.99
C LEU A 77 0.97 6.58 5.25
N ALA A 78 1.11 7.58 4.38
CA ALA A 78 2.07 8.67 4.58
C ALA A 78 1.78 9.42 5.89
N ASP A 79 0.52 9.77 6.13
CA ASP A 79 0.09 10.48 7.35
C ASP A 79 0.37 9.67 8.61
N THR A 80 0.15 8.36 8.55
CA THR A 80 0.41 7.52 9.71
C THR A 80 1.91 7.33 9.96
N ILE A 81 2.70 7.12 8.91
CA ILE A 81 4.16 7.01 9.05
C ILE A 81 4.72 8.32 9.64
N ARG A 82 4.24 9.47 9.18
CA ARG A 82 4.63 10.78 9.73
C ARG A 82 4.26 10.89 11.21
N SER A 83 3.02 10.56 11.56
CA SER A 83 2.55 10.55 12.96
C SER A 83 3.43 9.65 13.85
N LEU A 84 3.82 8.48 13.35
CA LEU A 84 4.71 7.57 14.06
C LEU A 84 6.13 8.15 14.25
N GLY A 85 6.62 8.87 13.24
CA GLY A 85 7.88 9.62 13.30
C GLY A 85 7.84 10.72 14.36
N GLU A 86 6.80 11.55 14.36
CA GLU A 86 6.56 12.60 15.35
C GLU A 86 6.53 12.03 16.77
N GLU A 87 5.82 10.92 17.00
CA GLU A 87 5.84 10.24 18.30
C GLU A 87 7.25 9.80 18.74
N GLN A 88 8.10 9.35 17.80
CA GLN A 88 9.48 9.00 18.13
C GLN A 88 10.29 10.25 18.46
N GLN A 89 10.11 11.33 17.70
CA GLN A 89 10.79 12.61 17.96
C GLN A 89 10.43 13.14 19.35
N GLU A 90 9.14 13.14 19.71
CA GLU A 90 8.70 13.55 21.05
C GLU A 90 9.32 12.67 22.14
N LYS A 91 9.45 11.35 21.92
CA LYS A 91 10.11 10.44 22.87
C LYS A 91 11.61 10.73 23.00
N PHE A 92 12.25 11.18 21.93
CA PHE A 92 13.65 11.59 21.94
C PHE A 92 13.84 12.91 22.69
N ASP A 93 13.00 13.91 22.40
CA ASP A 93 13.09 15.25 22.99
C ASP A 93 12.80 15.22 24.50
N ASN A 94 11.90 14.34 24.94
CA ASN A 94 11.58 14.14 26.36
C ASN A 94 12.63 13.28 27.11
N MET A 95 13.65 12.77 26.42
CA MET A 95 14.69 11.94 27.02
C MET A 95 15.77 12.78 27.73
N PRO A 96 16.36 12.32 28.85
CA PRO A 96 17.51 13.00 29.44
C PRO A 96 18.71 13.05 28.48
N GLU A 97 19.45 14.16 28.43
CA GLU A 97 20.60 14.37 27.52
C GLU A 97 21.63 13.22 27.54
N GLY A 98 21.89 12.64 28.71
CA GLY A 98 22.83 11.51 28.85
C GLY A 98 22.37 10.21 28.17
N LEU A 99 21.06 10.05 27.93
CA LEU A 99 20.48 8.91 27.22
C LEU A 99 20.27 9.22 25.73
N GLN A 100 20.10 10.50 25.36
CA GLN A 100 19.96 10.93 23.95
C GLN A 100 21.18 10.57 23.11
N GLN A 101 22.40 10.71 23.67
CA GLN A 101 23.63 10.34 22.94
C GLN A 101 23.93 8.83 22.95
N GLY A 102 23.19 8.05 23.75
CA GLY A 102 23.37 6.60 23.82
C GLY A 102 22.67 5.85 22.70
N ASP A 103 22.89 4.53 22.65
CA ASP A 103 22.32 3.62 21.63
C ASP A 103 20.79 3.74 21.50
N THR A 104 20.08 3.98 22.61
CA THR A 104 18.62 4.15 22.61
C THR A 104 18.20 5.46 21.95
N GLY A 105 18.90 6.56 22.24
CA GLY A 105 18.59 7.86 21.65
C GLY A 105 18.87 7.86 20.15
N GLN A 106 20.05 7.38 19.73
CA GLN A 106 20.39 7.23 18.31
C GLN A 106 19.39 6.33 17.56
N MET A 107 18.91 5.25 18.20
CA MET A 107 17.89 4.37 17.62
C MET A 107 16.55 5.08 17.42
N ILE A 108 16.12 5.91 18.36
CA ILE A 108 14.84 6.64 18.27
C ILE A 108 14.95 7.76 17.24
N GLU A 109 16.06 8.49 17.21
CA GLU A 109 16.34 9.52 16.20
C GLU A 109 16.35 8.90 14.79
N ALA A 110 17.05 7.79 14.59
CA ALA A 110 17.07 7.08 13.31
C ALA A 110 15.68 6.59 12.87
N ARG A 111 14.80 6.23 13.82
CA ARG A 111 13.41 5.88 13.51
C ARG A 111 12.59 7.09 13.11
N SER A 112 12.71 8.20 13.83
CA SER A 112 12.06 9.47 13.51
C SER A 112 12.42 9.90 12.08
N GLN A 113 13.74 10.00 11.80
CA GLN A 113 14.26 10.37 10.48
C GLN A 113 13.83 9.39 9.38
N GLY A 114 13.86 8.08 9.67
CA GLY A 114 13.43 7.06 8.70
C GLY A 114 11.93 7.12 8.39
N CYS A 115 11.09 7.47 9.37
CA CYS A 115 9.66 7.66 9.14
C CYS A 115 9.41 8.92 8.31
N GLU A 116 10.06 10.04 8.64
CA GLU A 116 9.90 11.29 7.87
C GLU A 116 10.31 11.10 6.41
N ALA A 117 11.47 10.49 6.17
CA ALA A 117 11.94 10.19 4.81
C ALA A 117 10.95 9.29 4.05
N ALA A 118 10.46 8.22 4.69
CA ALA A 118 9.50 7.32 4.06
C ALA A 118 8.15 8.00 3.76
N ALA A 119 7.66 8.88 4.64
CA ALA A 119 6.44 9.64 4.40
C ALA A 119 6.61 10.59 3.20
N SER A 120 7.73 11.32 3.13
CA SER A 120 8.03 12.19 1.98
C SER A 120 8.15 11.41 0.66
N GLU A 121 8.81 10.25 0.66
CA GLU A 121 8.90 9.39 -0.54
C GLU A 121 7.52 8.93 -1.01
N ILE A 122 6.61 8.61 -0.10
CA ILE A 122 5.24 8.21 -0.46
C ILE A 122 4.47 9.39 -1.05
N GLU A 123 4.58 10.58 -0.47
CA GLU A 123 3.91 11.78 -0.98
C GLU A 123 4.40 12.18 -2.37
N GLU A 124 5.71 12.04 -2.63
CA GLU A 124 6.28 12.26 -3.95
C GLU A 124 5.68 11.29 -4.98
N ILE A 125 5.62 9.98 -4.65
CA ILE A 125 5.00 8.96 -5.50
C ILE A 125 3.53 9.26 -5.76
N ILE A 126 2.78 9.73 -4.77
CA ILE A 126 1.36 10.11 -4.93
C ILE A 126 1.24 11.26 -5.93
N SER A 127 2.05 12.31 -5.77
CA SER A 127 2.02 13.47 -6.68
C SER A 127 2.39 13.10 -8.12
N GLU A 128 3.40 12.25 -8.30
CA GLU A 128 3.77 11.71 -9.62
C GLU A 128 2.62 10.91 -10.24
N TRP A 129 1.94 10.08 -9.45
CA TRP A 129 0.82 9.27 -9.92
C TRP A 129 -0.38 10.12 -10.32
N GLU A 130 -0.72 11.15 -9.53
CA GLU A 130 -1.81 12.07 -9.85
C GLU A 130 -1.57 12.78 -11.19
N THR A 131 -0.34 13.24 -11.41
CA THR A 131 0.06 13.87 -12.68
C THR A 131 -0.05 12.88 -13.83
N ALA A 132 0.50 11.67 -13.68
CA ALA A 132 0.46 10.64 -14.71
C ALA A 132 -0.98 10.19 -15.03
N LYS A 133 -1.86 10.19 -14.04
CA LYS A 133 -3.28 9.87 -14.22
C LYS A 133 -4.01 10.95 -15.01
N GLU A 134 -3.78 12.23 -14.70
CA GLU A 134 -4.36 13.34 -15.45
C GLU A 134 -3.94 13.28 -16.93
N GLU A 135 -2.65 13.10 -17.21
CA GLU A 135 -2.14 12.97 -18.58
C GLU A 135 -2.73 11.76 -19.32
N HIS A 136 -2.91 10.63 -18.61
CA HIS A 136 -3.54 9.44 -19.18
C HIS A 136 -5.01 9.70 -19.51
N ASP A 137 -5.77 10.29 -18.60
CA ASP A 137 -7.20 10.56 -18.80
C ASP A 137 -7.43 11.54 -19.97
N ASP A 138 -6.58 12.55 -20.12
CA ASP A 138 -6.58 13.46 -21.27
C ASP A 138 -6.26 12.72 -22.58
N ALA A 139 -5.28 11.83 -22.58
CA ALA A 139 -4.92 11.04 -23.75
C ALA A 139 -6.05 10.08 -24.18
N VAL A 140 -6.74 9.46 -23.21
CA VAL A 140 -7.90 8.60 -23.46
C VAL A 140 -9.02 9.39 -24.11
N GLN A 141 -9.37 10.55 -23.56
CA GLN A 141 -10.42 11.42 -24.13
C GLN A 141 -10.08 11.86 -25.56
N ALA A 142 -8.83 12.24 -25.81
CA ALA A 142 -8.37 12.61 -27.15
C ALA A 142 -8.45 11.45 -28.15
N PHE A 143 -8.11 10.23 -27.71
CA PHE A 143 -8.20 9.03 -28.53
C PHE A 143 -9.66 8.67 -28.87
N GLU A 144 -10.56 8.70 -27.89
CA GLU A 144 -11.99 8.44 -28.08
C GLU A 144 -12.64 9.44 -29.05
N ALA A 145 -12.27 10.73 -28.94
CA ALA A 145 -12.73 11.77 -29.85
C ALA A 145 -12.22 11.53 -31.29
N ALA A 146 -10.95 11.14 -31.45
CA ALA A 146 -10.37 10.83 -32.76
C ALA A 146 -11.02 9.59 -33.40
N GLN A 147 -11.29 8.56 -32.60
CA GLN A 147 -11.98 7.35 -33.05
C GLN A 147 -13.40 7.68 -33.55
N SER A 148 -14.13 8.50 -32.80
CA SER A 148 -15.49 8.92 -33.18
C SER A 148 -15.49 9.74 -34.48
N ALA A 149 -14.54 10.67 -34.64
CA ALA A 149 -14.41 11.46 -35.86
C ALA A 149 -14.05 10.61 -37.09
N LEU A 150 -13.26 9.55 -36.91
CA LEU A 150 -12.94 8.60 -37.98
C LEU A 150 -14.17 7.82 -38.43
N GLU A 151 -14.97 7.33 -37.48
CA GLU A 151 -16.20 6.56 -37.76
C GLU A 151 -17.27 7.44 -38.44
N GLU A 152 -17.37 8.72 -38.07
CA GLU A 152 -18.22 9.69 -38.77
C GLU A 152 -17.74 9.94 -40.21
N ALA A 153 -16.43 10.05 -40.44
CA ALA A 153 -15.88 10.23 -41.78
C ALA A 153 -16.10 8.99 -42.68
N GLU A 154 -15.98 7.79 -42.11
CA GLU A 154 -16.18 6.53 -42.84
C GLU A 154 -17.66 6.30 -43.21
N ASN A 155 -18.61 6.69 -42.36
CA ASN A 155 -20.04 6.60 -42.66
C ASN A 155 -20.56 7.74 -43.57
N GLY A 156 -19.80 8.82 -43.75
CA GLY A 156 -20.17 9.97 -44.58
C GLY A 156 -19.89 9.81 -46.08
N GLU A 157 -19.19 8.75 -46.48
CA GLU A 157 -18.80 8.49 -47.88
C GLU A 157 -19.66 7.39 -48.53
N GLU A 158 -20.99 7.60 -48.60
CA GLU A 158 -21.80 6.90 -49.61
C GLU A 158 -21.46 7.51 -50.97
N TRP A 159 -20.47 6.93 -51.65
CA TRP A 159 -20.18 7.24 -53.04
C TRP A 159 -21.45 6.95 -53.87
N ASP A 160 -22.15 8.00 -54.28
CA ASP A 160 -23.20 7.91 -55.28
C ASP A 160 -22.56 7.55 -56.63
N ASP A 161 -22.40 6.25 -56.87
CA ASP A 161 -21.87 5.67 -58.10
C ASP A 161 -22.61 6.17 -59.35
N SER A 162 -23.80 6.76 -59.22
CA SER A 162 -24.55 7.32 -60.34
C SER A 162 -23.96 8.62 -60.90
N GLU A 163 -23.24 9.42 -60.09
CA GLU A 163 -22.64 10.67 -60.56
C GLU A 163 -21.35 10.41 -61.38
N PHE A 164 -20.57 9.39 -61.01
CA PHE A 164 -19.35 9.00 -61.73
C PHE A 164 -19.66 8.45 -63.13
N VAL A 165 -20.70 7.62 -63.26
CA VAL A 165 -21.12 7.04 -64.56
C VAL A 165 -21.60 8.12 -65.53
N SER A 166 -22.31 9.15 -65.05
CA SER A 166 -22.75 10.27 -65.90
C SER A 166 -21.59 11.06 -66.49
N ARG A 167 -20.53 11.29 -65.69
CA ARG A 167 -19.36 12.09 -66.09
C ARG A 167 -18.43 11.36 -67.06
N VAL A 168 -18.41 10.03 -67.01
CA VAL A 168 -17.66 9.19 -67.97
C VAL A 168 -18.39 9.09 -69.31
N GLN A 169 -19.72 9.14 -69.32
CA GLN A 169 -20.51 9.12 -70.57
C GLN A 169 -20.39 10.41 -71.38
N ASP A 170 -20.27 11.57 -70.75
CA ASP A 170 -20.09 12.85 -71.47
C ASP A 170 -18.71 13.00 -72.15
N VAL A 171 -17.68 12.28 -71.69
CA VAL A 171 -16.34 12.31 -72.29
C VAL A 171 -16.22 11.39 -73.53
N SER A 172 -17.20 10.51 -73.75
CA SER A 172 -17.13 9.47 -74.78
C SER A 172 -17.83 9.82 -76.11
N VAL A 173 -18.36 11.05 -76.27
CA VAL A 173 -19.21 11.42 -77.42
C VAL A 173 -18.50 12.30 -78.48
N ASP A 174 -17.23 12.66 -78.31
CA ASP A 174 -16.45 13.44 -79.30
C ASP A 174 -15.30 12.64 -79.95
N VAL A 175 -15.60 11.54 -80.64
CA VAL A 175 -14.72 10.91 -81.65
C VAL A 175 -15.48 10.58 -82.92
#